data_AF-A0A2S6PM45-F1
#
_entry.id   AF-A0A2S6PM45-F1
#
_cell.length_a   1.000
_cell.length_b   1.000
_cell.length_c   1.000
_cell.angle_alpha   90.00
_cell.angle_beta   90.00
_cell.angle_gamma   90.00
#
_symmetry.space_group_name_H-M   'P 1'
#
loop_
_entity.id
_entity.type
_entity.pdbx_description
1 polymer ?
#
loop_
_entity_poly.entity_id
_entity_poly.type
_entity_poly.pdbx_seq_one_letter_code
_entity_poly.pdbx_strand_id
1 'polypeptide(L)'
;MTTLPTYATREDVKGALDFKQSARADRQIDRALHTASRGVDALCRRRFHPELAARSWDWPNAQRARPWRLWLDENELISVTEVTTGGDVVPPEAVFLEPNAYGPPYNQVQLDMSSATAGWIGGNTHQRSITITGLYGYRDDETTAGVTVGTLDSAAATVTVDAATSAEVGVGDLLRLDTERVIVTGRRQAATGQTLAADIDAQAKTVLVPVLDGTEFAVEETILIDGERLLIVDIAGDSLIVRRAWDGSTLAAHTTGTAVYAPRTLAITRGDLGTTAAAHTDGTSVHLFAPPALVHQLALAEAINILLQEQAGWFRTATGGSTSREATLEALTALRTQVYDALGRKARLRGV
;
A
#
# COMPACT_ATOMS: atom_id res chain seq x y z
N MET A 1 -5.77 13.31 11.90
CA MET A 1 -4.63 12.38 11.80
C MET A 1 -4.53 12.01 10.34
N THR A 2 -3.44 12.35 9.67
CA THR A 2 -3.14 11.84 8.33
C THR A 2 -3.00 10.32 8.43
N THR A 3 -3.80 9.60 7.64
CA THR A 3 -3.81 8.13 7.62
C THR A 3 -2.65 7.65 6.76
N LEU A 4 -1.56 7.18 7.36
CA LEU A 4 -0.44 6.58 6.62
C LEU A 4 -0.85 5.25 5.98
N PRO A 5 -0.24 4.85 4.84
CA PRO A 5 -0.60 3.60 4.18
C PRO A 5 -0.21 2.40 5.04
N THR A 6 -0.96 1.30 4.87
CA THR A 6 -0.65 0.00 5.47
C THR A 6 0.02 -0.90 4.45
N TYR A 7 0.78 -1.89 4.93
CA TYR A 7 1.51 -2.81 4.04
C TYR A 7 0.74 -4.09 3.73
N ALA A 8 -0.46 -4.23 4.25
CA ALA A 8 -1.46 -5.24 3.94
C ALA A 8 -2.84 -4.58 4.01
N THR A 9 -3.83 -5.18 3.36
CA THR A 9 -5.17 -4.62 3.25
C THR A 9 -6.13 -5.21 4.29
N ARG A 10 -7.25 -4.51 4.50
CA ARG A 10 -8.37 -5.06 5.29
C ARG A 10 -8.87 -6.37 4.68
N GLU A 11 -8.92 -6.44 3.36
CA GLU A 11 -9.36 -7.60 2.58
C GLU A 11 -8.42 -8.80 2.79
N ASP A 12 -7.11 -8.59 2.85
CA ASP A 12 -6.11 -9.64 3.17
C ASP A 12 -6.40 -10.29 4.53
N VAL A 13 -6.63 -9.46 5.55
CA VAL A 13 -6.90 -9.93 6.92
C VAL A 13 -8.21 -10.71 6.97
N LYS A 14 -9.25 -10.22 6.29
CA LYS A 14 -10.55 -10.89 6.22
C LYS A 14 -10.45 -12.23 5.52
N GLY A 15 -9.76 -12.29 4.39
CA GLY A 15 -9.51 -13.52 3.65
C GLY A 15 -8.73 -14.54 4.47
N ALA A 16 -7.71 -14.11 5.21
CA ALA A 16 -6.88 -15.00 6.03
C ALA A 16 -7.60 -15.60 7.25
N LEU A 17 -8.51 -14.85 7.87
CA LEU A 17 -9.23 -15.26 9.08
C LEU A 17 -10.64 -15.80 8.83
N ASP A 18 -11.12 -15.75 7.58
CA ASP A 18 -12.51 -15.99 7.21
C ASP A 18 -13.49 -15.15 8.07
N PHE A 19 -13.15 -13.88 8.29
CA PHE A 19 -13.93 -12.98 9.13
C PHE A 19 -15.16 -12.46 8.39
N LYS A 20 -16.35 -12.67 8.95
CA LYS A 20 -17.59 -12.02 8.49
C LYS A 20 -17.48 -10.50 8.59
N GLN A 21 -17.72 -9.77 7.49
CA GLN A 21 -17.70 -8.31 7.45
C GLN A 21 -18.77 -7.72 8.37
N SER A 22 -18.30 -6.97 9.36
CA SER A 22 -19.14 -6.10 10.18
C SER A 22 -18.41 -4.78 10.40
N ALA A 23 -19.17 -3.68 10.48
CA ALA A 23 -18.59 -2.34 10.69
C ALA A 23 -17.80 -2.20 12.01
N ARG A 24 -18.01 -3.11 12.98
CA ARG A 24 -17.21 -3.19 14.20
C ARG A 24 -15.87 -3.87 13.95
N ALA A 25 -15.87 -4.97 13.21
CA ALA A 25 -14.65 -5.70 12.85
C ALA A 25 -13.74 -4.84 11.96
N ASP A 26 -14.30 -4.11 10.99
CA ASP A 26 -13.53 -3.25 10.07
C ASP A 26 -12.64 -2.25 10.81
N ARG A 27 -13.20 -1.51 11.79
CA ARG A 27 -12.42 -0.55 12.59
C ARG A 27 -11.35 -1.20 13.47
N GLN A 28 -11.56 -2.44 13.92
CA GLN A 28 -10.54 -3.17 14.68
C GLN A 28 -9.40 -3.62 13.76
N ILE A 29 -9.74 -4.14 12.57
CA ILE A 29 -8.78 -4.55 11.55
C ILE A 29 -7.92 -3.36 11.12
N ASP A 30 -8.52 -2.21 10.81
CA ASP A 30 -7.79 -1.02 10.37
C ASP A 30 -6.77 -0.56 11.42
N ARG A 31 -7.18 -0.52 12.70
CA ARG A 31 -6.27 -0.18 13.81
C ARG A 31 -5.12 -1.19 13.92
N ALA A 32 -5.42 -2.48 13.81
CA ALA A 32 -4.43 -3.54 13.88
C ALA A 32 -3.43 -3.45 12.72
N LEU A 33 -3.90 -3.19 11.50
CA LEU A 33 -3.07 -2.99 10.31
C LEU A 33 -2.16 -1.77 10.40
N HIS A 34 -2.68 -0.63 10.86
CA HIS A 34 -1.84 0.55 11.10
C HIS A 34 -0.75 0.26 12.14
N THR A 35 -1.12 -0.37 13.26
CA THR A 35 -0.17 -0.74 14.33
C THR A 35 0.89 -1.70 13.81
N ALA A 36 0.48 -2.74 13.09
CA ALA A 36 1.37 -3.74 12.50
C ALA A 36 2.33 -3.10 11.50
N SER A 37 1.83 -2.29 10.56
CA SER A 37 2.66 -1.64 9.54
C SER A 37 3.70 -0.70 10.16
N ARG A 38 3.32 0.10 11.16
CA ARG A 38 4.27 0.94 11.91
C ARG A 38 5.25 0.10 12.75
N GLY A 39 4.81 -1.04 13.26
CA GLY A 39 5.67 -2.01 13.94
C GLY A 39 6.76 -2.57 13.02
N VAL A 40 6.43 -2.87 11.76
CA VAL A 40 7.41 -3.32 10.76
C VAL A 40 8.45 -2.24 10.45
N ASP A 41 8.01 -0.99 10.28
CA ASP A 41 8.93 0.14 10.09
C ASP A 41 9.88 0.31 11.29
N ALA A 42 9.34 0.24 12.50
CA ALA A 42 10.12 0.36 13.74
C ALA A 42 11.12 -0.79 13.91
N LEU A 43 10.70 -2.03 13.60
CA LEU A 43 11.56 -3.21 13.60
C LEU A 43 12.73 -3.02 12.64
N CYS A 44 12.45 -2.60 11.40
CA CYS A 44 13.44 -2.45 10.35
C CYS A 44 14.24 -1.14 10.44
N ARG A 45 13.84 -0.20 11.30
CA ARG A 45 14.38 1.17 11.39
C ARG A 45 14.42 1.86 10.02
N ARG A 46 13.33 1.69 9.27
CA ARG A 46 13.18 2.07 7.87
C ARG A 46 11.71 2.38 7.59
N ARG A 47 11.45 3.27 6.63
CA ARG A 47 10.10 3.49 6.07
C ARG A 47 10.01 2.80 4.72
N PHE A 48 9.01 1.94 4.53
CA PHE A 48 8.87 1.20 3.27
C PHE A 48 8.05 1.94 2.22
N HIS A 49 7.02 2.70 2.62
CA HIS A 49 6.23 3.48 1.67
C HIS A 49 7.03 4.67 1.11
N PRO A 50 6.80 5.03 -0.17
CA PRO A 50 7.38 6.22 -0.77
C PRO A 50 6.73 7.51 -0.21
N GLU A 51 7.50 8.59 -0.11
CA GLU A 51 7.06 9.91 0.36
C GLU A 51 7.80 10.99 -0.42
N LEU A 52 7.05 11.85 -1.12
CA LEU A 52 7.62 13.02 -1.79
C LEU A 52 7.88 14.09 -0.72
N ALA A 53 9.12 14.53 -0.57
CA ALA A 53 9.45 15.54 0.43
C ALA A 53 10.61 16.42 -0.01
N ALA A 54 10.70 17.60 0.59
CA ALA A 54 11.93 18.39 0.63
C ALA A 54 12.51 18.27 2.04
N ARG A 55 13.74 17.75 2.15
CA ARG A 55 14.44 17.62 3.43
C ARG A 55 15.72 18.43 3.40
N SER A 56 16.11 18.96 4.56
CA SER A 56 17.29 19.81 4.68
C SER A 56 18.32 19.25 5.66
N TRP A 57 19.58 19.45 5.34
CA TRP A 57 20.72 19.07 6.17
C TRP A 57 21.63 20.27 6.43
N ASP A 58 22.27 20.23 7.58
CA ASP A 58 23.36 21.14 7.89
C ASP A 58 24.57 20.83 7.01
N TRP A 59 25.40 21.86 6.78
CA TRP A 59 26.64 21.73 6.04
C TRP A 59 27.58 20.74 6.75
N PRO A 60 28.20 19.78 6.03
CA PRO A 60 29.07 18.78 6.64
C PRO A 60 30.26 19.42 7.36
N ASN A 61 30.58 18.97 8.58
CA ASN A 61 31.70 19.53 9.35
C ASN A 61 33.04 19.42 8.60
N ALA A 62 33.61 20.59 8.25
CA ALA A 62 34.87 20.77 7.50
C ALA A 62 36.06 19.92 7.99
N GLN A 63 36.15 19.66 9.30
CA GLN A 63 37.35 19.06 9.89
C GLN A 63 37.43 17.55 9.71
N ARG A 64 36.32 16.87 9.41
CA ARG A 64 36.27 15.39 9.39
C ARG A 64 35.39 14.80 8.28
N ALA A 65 34.50 15.57 7.68
CA ALA A 65 33.63 15.11 6.60
C ALA A 65 34.27 15.42 5.23
N ARG A 66 34.09 14.50 4.26
CA ARG A 66 34.43 14.79 2.87
C ARG A 66 33.45 15.84 2.33
N PRO A 67 33.90 16.99 1.82
CA PRO A 67 33.01 18.10 1.48
C PRO A 67 32.07 17.81 0.30
N TRP A 68 32.31 16.76 -0.47
CA TRP A 68 31.44 16.31 -1.58
C TRP A 68 30.51 15.16 -1.20
N ARG A 69 30.44 14.73 0.06
CA ARG A 69 29.62 13.59 0.50
C ARG A 69 28.67 13.96 1.62
N LEU A 70 27.40 13.68 1.43
CA LEU A 70 26.34 13.82 2.43
C LEU A 70 25.75 12.44 2.76
N TRP A 71 25.71 12.11 4.06
CA TRP A 71 24.98 10.94 4.55
C TRP A 71 23.55 11.35 4.85
N LEU A 72 22.57 10.59 4.37
CA LEU A 72 21.15 10.90 4.56
C LEU A 72 20.59 10.37 5.88
N ASP A 73 21.37 9.55 6.59
CA ASP A 73 20.99 8.86 7.80
C ASP A 73 19.65 8.13 7.64
N GLU A 74 18.61 8.45 8.41
CA GLU A 74 17.28 7.80 8.32
C GLU A 74 16.44 8.21 7.10
N ASN A 75 16.92 9.16 6.29
CA ASN A 75 16.22 9.69 5.14
C ASN A 75 16.63 8.95 3.87
N GLU A 76 16.35 7.65 3.83
CA GLU A 76 16.60 6.83 2.65
C GLU A 76 15.83 7.36 1.44
N LEU A 77 16.53 7.45 0.31
CA LEU A 77 16.08 8.12 -0.89
C LEU A 77 15.90 7.12 -2.03
N ILE A 78 14.81 7.25 -2.76
CA ILE A 78 14.51 6.46 -3.95
C ILE A 78 14.95 7.21 -5.20
N SER A 79 14.65 8.51 -5.29
CA SER A 79 15.03 9.37 -6.41
C SER A 79 15.13 10.84 -6.00
N VAL A 80 15.91 11.61 -6.76
CA VAL A 80 16.05 13.07 -6.61
C VAL A 80 15.29 13.77 -7.71
N THR A 81 14.62 14.86 -7.35
CA THR A 81 14.03 15.83 -8.28
C THR A 81 14.85 17.11 -8.32
N GLU A 82 15.30 17.59 -7.16
CA GLU A 82 16.05 18.84 -7.04
C GLU A 82 17.03 18.77 -5.88
N VAL A 83 18.20 19.38 -6.05
CA VAL A 83 19.19 19.57 -4.99
C VAL A 83 19.63 21.02 -4.98
N THR A 84 19.63 21.63 -3.80
CA THR A 84 20.19 22.96 -3.59
C THR A 84 21.22 22.94 -2.48
N THR A 85 22.24 23.78 -2.58
CA THR A 85 23.28 23.95 -1.57
C THR A 85 23.71 25.41 -1.48
N GLY A 86 23.73 25.97 -0.28
CA GLY A 86 24.13 27.37 -0.05
C GLY A 86 23.21 28.41 -0.71
N GLY A 87 22.06 27.99 -1.24
CA GLY A 87 21.14 28.82 -2.04
C GLY A 87 21.22 28.57 -3.55
N ASP A 88 22.22 27.83 -4.02
CA ASP A 88 22.42 27.53 -5.45
C ASP A 88 21.84 26.16 -5.82
N VAL A 89 21.29 26.06 -7.03
CA VAL A 89 20.82 24.79 -7.60
C VAL A 89 22.02 23.97 -8.05
N VAL A 90 22.03 22.69 -7.66
CA VAL A 90 23.03 21.72 -8.14
C VAL A 90 22.49 21.04 -9.39
N PRO A 91 23.22 21.08 -10.53
CA PRO A 91 22.80 20.40 -11.74
C PRO A 91 22.62 18.88 -11.51
N PRO A 92 21.56 18.24 -12.02
CA PRO A 92 21.30 16.82 -11.78
C PRO A 92 22.45 15.89 -12.17
N GLU A 93 23.20 16.23 -13.23
CA GLU A 93 24.38 15.48 -13.68
C GLU A 93 25.54 15.50 -12.69
N ALA A 94 25.59 16.48 -11.79
CA ALA A 94 26.59 16.57 -10.73
C ALA A 94 26.19 15.79 -9.47
N VAL A 95 25.04 15.13 -9.45
CA VAL A 95 24.49 14.43 -8.28
C VAL A 95 24.61 12.91 -8.47
N PHE A 96 25.44 12.28 -7.64
CA PHE A 96 25.59 10.82 -7.59
C PHE A 96 24.83 10.24 -6.40
N LEU A 97 23.87 9.38 -6.69
CA LEU A 97 23.11 8.62 -5.70
C LEU A 97 23.78 7.30 -5.40
N GLU A 98 23.95 7.03 -4.11
CA GLU A 98 24.77 5.91 -3.66
C GLU A 98 24.07 5.16 -2.54
N PRO A 99 24.22 3.83 -2.51
CA PRO A 99 25.10 3.00 -3.33
C PRO A 99 24.58 2.78 -4.77
N ASN A 100 25.44 3.00 -5.78
CA ASN A 100 25.05 2.85 -7.19
C ASN A 100 24.92 1.38 -7.65
N ALA A 101 25.55 0.44 -6.93
CA ALA A 101 25.70 -0.95 -7.38
C ALA A 101 24.39 -1.77 -7.36
N TYR A 102 23.41 -1.37 -6.55
CA TYR A 102 22.16 -2.12 -6.38
C TYR A 102 20.91 -1.21 -6.35
N GLY A 103 21.06 0.06 -6.71
CA GLY A 103 19.96 1.03 -6.76
C GLY A 103 19.40 1.38 -5.37
N PRO A 104 18.17 1.91 -5.30
CA PRO A 104 17.58 2.36 -4.05
C PRO A 104 17.34 1.21 -3.05
N PRO A 105 17.36 1.50 -1.74
CA PRO A 105 17.43 2.83 -1.14
C PRO A 105 18.85 3.43 -1.14
N TYR A 106 18.95 4.66 -1.63
CA TYR A 106 20.17 5.46 -1.54
C TYR A 106 20.29 6.06 -0.13
N ASN A 107 21.46 5.93 0.47
CA ASN A 107 21.71 6.38 1.85
C ASN A 107 22.77 7.48 1.95
N GLN A 108 23.36 7.85 0.81
CA GLN A 108 24.25 8.99 0.69
C GLN A 108 24.10 9.63 -0.69
N VAL A 109 24.38 10.93 -0.74
CA VAL A 109 24.48 11.70 -1.97
C VAL A 109 25.89 12.25 -2.08
N GLN A 110 26.51 12.05 -3.23
CA GLN A 110 27.83 12.58 -3.54
C GLN A 110 27.74 13.57 -4.68
N LEU A 111 28.60 14.59 -4.65
CA LEU A 111 28.75 15.53 -5.75
C LEU A 111 29.91 15.11 -6.64
N ASP A 112 29.75 15.32 -7.96
CA ASP A 112 30.83 15.15 -8.92
C ASP A 112 31.92 16.18 -8.65
N MET A 113 33.10 15.69 -8.26
CA MET A 113 34.27 16.50 -7.95
C MET A 113 34.85 17.23 -9.18
N SER A 114 34.45 16.83 -10.39
CA SER A 114 34.82 17.50 -11.64
C SER A 114 33.82 18.57 -12.10
N SER A 115 32.65 18.64 -11.46
CA SER A 115 31.62 19.62 -11.78
C SER A 115 31.95 21.02 -11.25
N ALA A 116 31.20 22.03 -11.72
CA ALA A 116 31.29 23.40 -11.20
C ALA A 116 30.97 23.48 -9.68
N THR A 117 30.19 22.53 -9.16
CA THR A 117 29.86 22.40 -7.74
C THR A 117 30.54 21.17 -7.15
N ALA A 118 31.87 21.21 -7.04
CA ALA A 118 32.71 20.10 -6.58
C ALA A 118 32.58 19.76 -5.07
N GLY A 119 31.66 20.42 -4.35
CA GLY A 119 31.44 20.20 -2.92
C GLY A 119 30.21 20.94 -2.40
N TRP A 120 29.67 20.47 -1.28
CA TRP A 120 28.56 21.10 -0.59
C TRP A 120 28.97 22.50 -0.11
N ILE A 121 28.07 23.46 -0.28
CA ILE A 121 28.27 24.88 0.03
C ILE A 121 27.44 25.25 1.25
N GLY A 122 28.08 25.84 2.26
CA GLY A 122 27.43 26.25 3.51
C GLY A 122 26.65 27.57 3.40
N GLY A 123 26.85 28.37 2.37
CA GLY A 123 26.19 29.68 2.20
C GLY A 123 26.40 30.64 3.38
N ASN A 124 25.42 31.50 3.65
CA ASN A 124 25.45 32.46 4.77
C ASN A 124 25.35 31.80 6.15
N THR A 125 24.80 30.59 6.23
CA THR A 125 24.68 29.81 7.47
C THR A 125 24.82 28.33 7.18
N HIS A 126 25.68 27.65 7.95
CA HIS A 126 25.86 26.20 7.83
C HIS A 126 24.62 25.39 8.22
N GLN A 127 23.60 26.02 8.83
CA GLN A 127 22.37 25.33 9.22
C GLN A 127 21.44 25.16 8.03
N ARG A 128 20.94 23.95 7.80
CA ARG A 128 19.98 23.62 6.72
C ARG A 128 20.39 24.14 5.34
N SER A 129 21.70 24.21 5.10
CA SER A 129 22.27 24.79 3.88
C SER A 129 22.12 23.89 2.65
N ILE A 130 21.80 22.61 2.84
CA ILE A 130 21.57 21.64 1.76
C ILE A 130 20.11 21.23 1.81
N THR A 131 19.41 21.29 0.68
CA THR A 131 18.05 20.78 0.55
C THR A 131 17.98 19.80 -0.62
N ILE A 132 17.35 18.65 -0.37
CA ILE A 132 17.08 17.64 -1.41
C ILE A 132 15.57 17.43 -1.47
N THR A 133 15.00 17.71 -2.64
CA THR A 133 13.63 17.38 -2.98
C THR A 133 13.64 16.10 -3.80
N GLY A 134 12.82 15.13 -3.39
CA GLY A 134 12.77 13.84 -4.08
C GLY A 134 11.83 12.87 -3.40
N LEU A 135 11.84 11.64 -3.89
CA LEU A 135 11.05 10.54 -3.34
C LEU A 135 11.88 9.79 -2.30
N TYR A 136 11.42 9.78 -1.05
CA TYR A 136 12.04 9.09 0.08
C TYR A 136 11.32 7.79 0.39
N GLY A 137 12.03 6.78 0.91
CA GLY A 137 11.47 5.48 1.24
C GLY A 137 12.44 4.34 0.94
N TYR A 138 11.94 3.12 0.92
CA TYR A 138 12.74 1.94 0.58
C TYR A 138 12.85 1.75 -0.93
N ARG A 139 11.70 1.64 -1.60
CA ARG A 139 11.52 1.45 -3.05
C ARG A 139 10.18 2.02 -3.49
N ASP A 140 10.03 2.20 -4.79
CA ASP A 140 8.79 2.63 -5.45
C ASP A 140 8.31 1.57 -6.44
N ASP A 141 8.30 0.31 -5.97
CA ASP A 141 7.83 -0.81 -6.76
C ASP A 141 6.31 -0.70 -6.88
N GLU A 142 5.80 -0.66 -8.12
CA GLU A 142 4.38 -0.48 -8.40
C GLU A 142 3.94 -1.44 -9.52
N THR A 143 2.69 -1.89 -9.44
CA THR A 143 2.00 -2.63 -10.50
C THR A 143 0.85 -1.81 -11.05
N THR A 144 0.48 -2.01 -12.32
CA THR A 144 -0.71 -1.34 -12.87
C THR A 144 -1.93 -2.21 -12.53
N ALA A 145 -2.85 -1.68 -11.74
CA ALA A 145 -4.06 -2.39 -11.29
C ALA A 145 -5.22 -2.25 -12.29
N GLY A 146 -5.27 -1.15 -13.03
CA GLY A 146 -6.33 -0.86 -14.00
C GLY A 146 -6.46 0.64 -14.25
N VAL A 147 -7.69 1.11 -14.44
CA VAL A 147 -7.99 2.52 -14.71
C VAL A 147 -9.12 3.10 -13.86
N THR A 148 -9.14 4.42 -13.73
CA THR A 148 -10.29 5.16 -13.19
C THR A 148 -11.44 5.18 -14.19
N VAL A 149 -12.67 5.16 -13.68
CA VAL A 149 -13.90 5.31 -14.47
C VAL A 149 -14.55 6.65 -14.14
N GLY A 150 -14.68 7.50 -15.15
CA GLY A 150 -15.08 8.89 -15.03
C GLY A 150 -13.94 9.83 -14.64
N THR A 151 -14.17 11.12 -14.82
CA THR A 151 -13.21 12.17 -14.43
C THR A 151 -13.20 12.38 -12.92
N LEU A 152 -12.03 12.64 -12.35
CA LEU A 152 -11.84 12.96 -10.94
C LEU A 152 -11.41 14.43 -10.79
N ASP A 153 -12.22 15.28 -10.16
CA ASP A 153 -11.82 16.66 -9.83
C ASP A 153 -10.90 16.69 -8.60
N SER A 154 -10.18 17.80 -8.35
CA SER A 154 -9.20 17.93 -7.25
C SER A 154 -9.79 17.93 -5.82
N ALA A 155 -11.11 18.08 -5.67
CA ALA A 155 -11.81 18.12 -4.37
C ALA A 155 -12.54 16.80 -4.05
N ALA A 156 -12.62 15.88 -5.00
CA ALA A 156 -13.31 14.61 -4.84
C ALA A 156 -12.71 13.77 -3.71
N ALA A 157 -13.57 13.16 -2.90
CA ALA A 157 -13.21 12.25 -1.81
C ALA A 157 -13.40 10.76 -2.18
N THR A 158 -13.85 10.50 -3.41
CA THR A 158 -14.10 9.16 -3.92
C THR A 158 -13.64 9.06 -5.37
N VAL A 159 -13.15 7.90 -5.76
CA VAL A 159 -12.81 7.55 -7.16
C VAL A 159 -13.57 6.29 -7.54
N THR A 160 -14.10 6.25 -8.76
CA THR A 160 -14.68 5.02 -9.33
C THR A 160 -13.62 4.34 -10.18
N VAL A 161 -13.53 3.03 -10.11
CA VAL A 161 -12.51 2.24 -10.81
C VAL A 161 -13.15 1.09 -11.60
N ASP A 162 -12.39 0.52 -12.52
CA ASP A 162 -12.81 -0.65 -13.29
C ASP A 162 -12.86 -1.94 -12.45
N ALA A 163 -13.30 -3.03 -13.09
CA ALA A 163 -13.44 -4.35 -12.45
C ALA A 163 -12.09 -4.90 -11.94
N ALA A 164 -11.04 -4.77 -12.76
CA ALA A 164 -9.70 -5.24 -12.44
C ALA A 164 -9.13 -4.54 -11.19
N THR A 165 -9.20 -3.21 -11.16
CA THR A 165 -8.78 -2.43 -9.99
C THR A 165 -9.63 -2.77 -8.76
N SER A 166 -10.93 -3.01 -8.91
CA SER A 166 -11.78 -3.41 -7.78
C SER A 166 -11.40 -4.79 -7.22
N ALA A 167 -11.01 -5.74 -8.07
CA ALA A 167 -10.58 -7.06 -7.59
C ALA A 167 -9.27 -6.97 -6.79
N GLU A 168 -8.31 -6.15 -7.24
CA GLU A 168 -6.98 -6.07 -6.63
C GLU A 168 -6.89 -5.13 -5.43
N VAL A 169 -7.57 -3.98 -5.46
CA VAL A 169 -7.37 -2.90 -4.48
C VAL A 169 -8.21 -3.10 -3.21
N GLY A 170 -7.54 -3.05 -2.07
CA GLY A 170 -8.13 -3.10 -0.73
C GLY A 170 -8.03 -1.78 0.04
N VAL A 171 -8.64 -1.74 1.21
CA VAL A 171 -8.53 -0.62 2.14
C VAL A 171 -7.17 -0.66 2.84
N GLY A 172 -6.48 0.47 2.83
CA GLY A 172 -5.12 0.63 3.33
C GLY A 172 -4.07 0.79 2.22
N ASP A 173 -4.44 0.46 0.99
CA ASP A 173 -3.55 0.55 -0.17
C ASP A 173 -3.16 1.99 -0.50
N LEU A 174 -1.92 2.10 -1.00
CA LEU A 174 -1.37 3.31 -1.59
C LEU A 174 -1.44 3.17 -3.11
N LEU A 175 -2.15 4.10 -3.75
CA LEU A 175 -2.24 4.19 -5.20
C LEU A 175 -1.50 5.42 -5.71
N ARG A 176 -1.08 5.37 -6.97
CA ARG A 176 -0.60 6.52 -7.73
C ARG A 176 -1.46 6.72 -8.98
N LEU A 177 -1.96 7.95 -9.13
CA LEU A 177 -2.68 8.45 -10.30
C LEU A 177 -1.85 9.59 -10.88
N ASP A 178 -1.30 9.43 -12.08
CA ASP A 178 -0.30 10.34 -12.64
C ASP A 178 0.87 10.59 -11.64
N THR A 179 1.00 11.80 -11.11
CA THR A 179 1.98 12.18 -10.07
C THR A 179 1.39 12.27 -8.67
N GLU A 180 0.08 12.08 -8.51
CA GLU A 180 -0.60 12.13 -7.22
C GLU A 180 -0.58 10.77 -6.53
N ARG A 181 -0.33 10.77 -5.22
CA ARG A 181 -0.47 9.60 -4.35
C ARG A 181 -1.75 9.71 -3.54
N VAL A 182 -2.54 8.64 -3.55
CA VAL A 182 -3.83 8.56 -2.84
C VAL A 182 -3.87 7.30 -1.98
N ILE A 183 -4.51 7.39 -0.81
CA ILE A 183 -4.65 6.26 0.11
C ILE A 183 -6.10 5.82 0.16
N VAL A 184 -6.36 4.53 -0.01
CA VAL A 184 -7.71 3.97 0.04
C VAL A 184 -8.14 3.81 1.49
N THR A 185 -9.24 4.46 1.85
CA THR A 185 -9.80 4.46 3.22
C THR A 185 -11.12 3.69 3.33
N GLY A 186 -11.74 3.35 2.20
CA GLY A 186 -12.98 2.60 2.17
C GLY A 186 -13.36 2.15 0.77
N ARG A 187 -14.30 1.20 0.71
CA ARG A 187 -14.87 0.68 -0.54
C ARG A 187 -16.39 0.72 -0.43
N ARG A 188 -17.06 1.08 -1.52
CA ARG A 188 -18.52 1.20 -1.60
C ARG A 188 -19.03 0.57 -2.89
N GLN A 189 -20.22 -0.01 -2.78
CA GLN A 189 -20.92 -0.63 -3.90
C GLN A 189 -21.35 0.44 -4.90
N ALA A 190 -21.09 0.17 -6.17
CA ALA A 190 -21.52 0.94 -7.33
C ALA A 190 -22.22 -0.01 -8.31
N ALA A 191 -23.17 0.50 -9.08
CA ALA A 191 -23.79 -0.28 -10.15
C ALA A 191 -22.72 -0.60 -11.20
N THR A 192 -22.65 -1.85 -11.66
CA THR A 192 -21.72 -2.24 -12.74
C THR A 192 -22.27 -1.90 -14.13
N GLY A 193 -23.53 -1.47 -14.22
CA GLY A 193 -24.25 -1.32 -15.48
C GLY A 193 -24.78 -2.65 -16.05
N GLN A 194 -24.45 -3.77 -15.40
CA GLN A 194 -24.87 -5.11 -15.80
C GLN A 194 -26.10 -5.58 -15.01
N THR A 195 -26.84 -6.51 -15.62
CA THR A 195 -27.95 -7.20 -14.98
C THR A 195 -27.84 -8.71 -15.19
N LEU A 196 -28.57 -9.48 -14.39
CA LEU A 196 -28.69 -10.93 -14.58
C LEU A 196 -29.36 -11.25 -15.92
N ALA A 197 -28.77 -12.18 -16.67
CA ALA A 197 -29.32 -12.65 -17.95
C ALA A 197 -30.27 -13.85 -17.80
N ALA A 198 -30.31 -14.49 -16.63
CA ALA A 198 -31.31 -15.50 -16.29
C ALA A 198 -31.57 -15.53 -14.77
N ASP A 199 -32.68 -16.16 -14.39
CA ASP A 199 -33.03 -16.40 -12.98
C ASP A 199 -32.03 -17.36 -12.33
N ILE A 200 -31.70 -17.10 -11.06
CA ILE A 200 -30.92 -18.01 -10.21
C ILE A 200 -31.72 -18.34 -8.95
N ASP A 201 -31.71 -19.61 -8.56
CA ASP A 201 -32.44 -20.09 -7.39
C ASP A 201 -31.72 -19.74 -6.08
N ALA A 202 -32.34 -20.06 -4.94
CA ALA A 202 -31.70 -19.92 -3.62
C ALA A 202 -30.93 -21.19 -3.24
N GLN A 203 -30.05 -21.70 -4.11
CA GLN A 203 -29.23 -22.89 -3.83
C GLN A 203 -27.73 -22.64 -4.00
N ALA A 204 -26.92 -23.05 -3.01
CA ALA A 204 -25.47 -22.83 -3.01
C ALA A 204 -24.74 -23.58 -4.14
N LYS A 205 -25.34 -24.64 -4.69
CA LYS A 205 -24.79 -25.39 -5.83
C LYS A 205 -24.94 -24.66 -7.16
N THR A 206 -25.79 -23.62 -7.23
CA THR A 206 -25.99 -22.80 -8.42
C THR A 206 -24.85 -21.82 -8.52
N VAL A 207 -23.69 -22.29 -8.97
CA VAL A 207 -22.44 -21.52 -9.01
C VAL A 207 -22.23 -20.76 -10.32
N LEU A 208 -23.11 -20.96 -11.30
CA LEU A 208 -23.06 -20.26 -12.58
C LEU A 208 -24.08 -19.13 -12.55
N VAL A 209 -23.60 -17.89 -12.62
CA VAL A 209 -24.40 -16.67 -12.60
C VAL A 209 -24.30 -16.00 -13.97
N PRO A 210 -25.37 -16.08 -14.79
CA PRO A 210 -25.37 -15.47 -16.11
C PRO A 210 -25.63 -13.96 -16.01
N VAL A 211 -24.78 -13.18 -16.68
CA VAL A 211 -24.86 -11.72 -16.79
C VAL A 211 -25.02 -11.32 -18.26
N LEU A 212 -25.31 -10.05 -18.54
CA LEU A 212 -25.40 -9.55 -19.92
C LEU A 212 -24.05 -9.52 -20.64
N ASP A 213 -22.99 -9.11 -19.95
CA ASP A 213 -21.63 -9.08 -20.47
C ASP A 213 -20.66 -9.52 -19.37
N GLY A 214 -20.01 -10.67 -19.58
CA GLY A 214 -19.03 -11.20 -18.62
C GLY A 214 -17.69 -10.47 -18.63
N THR A 215 -17.39 -9.71 -19.69
CA THR A 215 -16.11 -8.98 -19.82
C THR A 215 -16.03 -7.76 -18.90
N GLU A 216 -17.17 -7.32 -18.37
CA GLU A 216 -17.28 -6.20 -17.43
C GLU A 216 -16.95 -6.56 -15.98
N PHE A 217 -16.46 -7.78 -15.74
CA PHE A 217 -16.12 -8.31 -14.42
C PHE A 217 -14.70 -8.89 -14.39
N ALA A 218 -14.15 -9.02 -13.18
CA ALA A 218 -12.85 -9.63 -12.96
C ALA A 218 -12.95 -10.82 -12.00
N VAL A 219 -12.04 -11.79 -12.15
CA VAL A 219 -11.84 -12.87 -11.17
C VAL A 219 -11.38 -12.27 -9.85
N GLU A 220 -11.79 -12.87 -8.73
CA GLU A 220 -11.65 -12.37 -7.34
C GLU A 220 -12.45 -11.09 -7.01
N GLU A 221 -13.23 -10.55 -7.96
CA GLU A 221 -14.17 -9.47 -7.64
C GLU A 221 -15.36 -10.01 -6.84
N THR A 222 -15.74 -9.28 -5.79
CA THR A 222 -16.99 -9.55 -5.06
C THR A 222 -18.13 -8.74 -5.65
N ILE A 223 -19.24 -9.39 -5.99
CA ILE A 223 -20.46 -8.74 -6.49
C ILE A 223 -21.60 -8.83 -5.47
N LEU A 224 -22.58 -7.94 -5.58
CA LEU A 224 -23.76 -7.85 -4.74
C LEU A 224 -25.03 -7.87 -5.61
N ILE A 225 -25.98 -8.73 -5.25
CA ILE A 225 -27.28 -8.89 -5.92
C ILE A 225 -28.37 -8.97 -4.84
N ASP A 226 -29.32 -8.05 -4.80
CA ASP A 226 -30.42 -7.94 -3.81
C ASP A 226 -30.06 -8.12 -2.31
N GLY A 227 -28.77 -8.04 -1.96
CA GLY A 227 -28.27 -8.28 -0.60
C GLY A 227 -27.41 -9.54 -0.43
N GLU A 228 -27.40 -10.46 -1.40
CA GLU A 228 -26.45 -11.57 -1.45
C GLU A 228 -25.12 -11.09 -2.02
N ARG A 229 -24.01 -11.44 -1.36
CA ARG A 229 -22.66 -11.24 -1.89
C ARG A 229 -22.17 -12.54 -2.52
N LEU A 230 -21.52 -12.43 -3.66
CA LEU A 230 -20.93 -13.54 -4.39
C LEU A 230 -19.48 -13.19 -4.74
N LEU A 231 -18.57 -14.15 -4.61
CA LEU A 231 -17.16 -13.99 -5.04
C LEU A 231 -16.99 -14.66 -6.40
N ILE A 232 -16.48 -13.93 -7.40
CA ILE A 232 -16.16 -14.49 -8.71
C ILE A 232 -14.87 -15.28 -8.61
N VAL A 233 -14.93 -16.56 -8.98
CA VAL A 233 -13.78 -17.50 -8.96
C VAL A 233 -13.26 -17.75 -10.37
N ASP A 234 -14.12 -17.69 -11.38
CA ASP A 234 -13.75 -17.83 -12.79
C ASP A 234 -14.83 -17.19 -13.70
N ILE A 235 -14.50 -16.93 -14.97
CA ILE A 235 -15.42 -16.31 -15.94
C ILE A 235 -15.37 -17.11 -17.26
N ALA A 236 -16.54 -17.57 -17.71
CA ALA A 236 -16.69 -18.31 -18.96
C ALA A 236 -17.71 -17.61 -19.89
N GLY A 237 -17.23 -16.70 -20.74
CA GLY A 237 -18.11 -15.82 -21.53
C GLY A 237 -18.97 -14.97 -20.60
N ASP A 238 -20.28 -14.91 -20.84
CA ASP A 238 -21.22 -14.13 -20.02
C ASP A 238 -21.71 -14.88 -18.76
N SER A 239 -20.98 -15.92 -18.36
CA SER A 239 -21.27 -16.72 -17.17
C SER A 239 -20.17 -16.56 -16.14
N LEU A 240 -20.52 -15.96 -15.01
CA LEU A 240 -19.64 -15.86 -13.85
C LEU A 240 -19.71 -17.16 -13.05
N ILE A 241 -18.56 -17.77 -12.76
CA ILE A 241 -18.46 -18.91 -11.86
C ILE A 241 -18.14 -18.36 -10.47
N VAL A 242 -19.05 -18.55 -9.51
CA VAL A 242 -19.00 -17.85 -8.23
C VAL A 242 -19.08 -18.78 -7.02
N ARG A 243 -18.52 -18.30 -5.91
CA ARG A 243 -18.87 -18.77 -4.58
C ARG A 243 -20.00 -17.91 -4.02
N ARG A 244 -21.14 -18.55 -3.76
CA ARG A 244 -22.37 -17.91 -3.24
C ARG A 244 -22.36 -17.73 -1.73
N ALA A 245 -23.28 -16.89 -1.25
CA ALA A 245 -23.40 -16.53 0.16
C ALA A 245 -22.04 -16.11 0.78
N TRP A 246 -21.23 -15.42 -0.04
CA TRP A 246 -19.90 -14.99 0.34
C TRP A 246 -19.97 -14.03 1.53
N ASP A 247 -18.94 -14.07 2.37
CA ASP A 247 -18.82 -13.18 3.54
C ASP A 247 -20.03 -13.26 4.49
N GLY A 248 -20.60 -14.47 4.60
CA GLY A 248 -21.75 -14.77 5.45
C GLY A 248 -23.03 -14.03 5.07
N SER A 249 -23.15 -13.57 3.81
CA SER A 249 -24.40 -13.05 3.27
C SER A 249 -25.46 -14.16 3.15
N THR A 250 -26.73 -13.78 3.05
CA THR A 250 -27.84 -14.74 2.98
C THR A 250 -28.07 -15.13 1.52
N LEU A 251 -28.12 -16.44 1.28
CA LEU A 251 -28.46 -17.02 -0.01
C LEU A 251 -29.91 -16.64 -0.40
N ALA A 252 -30.10 -16.13 -1.62
CA ALA A 252 -31.40 -15.67 -2.11
C ALA A 252 -31.68 -16.16 -3.55
N ALA A 253 -32.94 -16.09 -3.98
CA ALA A 253 -33.28 -16.25 -5.38
C ALA A 253 -33.27 -14.87 -6.03
N HIS A 254 -32.83 -14.79 -7.28
CA HIS A 254 -32.76 -13.54 -8.03
C HIS A 254 -33.35 -13.75 -9.42
N THR A 255 -34.01 -12.71 -9.92
CA THR A 255 -34.68 -12.74 -11.22
C THR A 255 -33.84 -12.07 -12.30
N THR A 256 -34.07 -12.50 -13.54
CA THR A 256 -33.51 -11.89 -14.74
C THR A 256 -33.77 -10.37 -14.75
N GLY A 257 -32.76 -9.58 -15.12
CA GLY A 257 -32.83 -8.12 -15.12
C GLY A 257 -32.50 -7.47 -13.76
N THR A 258 -32.30 -8.23 -12.69
CA THR A 258 -31.79 -7.67 -11.43
C THR A 258 -30.40 -7.07 -11.64
N ALA A 259 -30.19 -5.85 -11.14
CA ALA A 259 -28.93 -5.14 -11.25
C ALA A 259 -27.81 -5.78 -10.42
N VAL A 260 -26.61 -5.82 -11.00
CA VAL A 260 -25.40 -6.29 -10.32
C VAL A 260 -24.61 -5.07 -9.82
N TYR A 261 -24.17 -5.13 -8.57
CA TYR A 261 -23.33 -4.12 -7.94
C TYR A 261 -21.97 -4.70 -7.59
N ALA A 262 -20.93 -3.87 -7.59
CA ALA A 262 -19.59 -4.24 -7.16
C ALA A 262 -18.92 -3.09 -6.39
N PRO A 263 -17.95 -3.36 -5.49
CA PRO A 263 -17.25 -2.37 -4.67
C PRO A 263 -16.26 -1.50 -5.47
N ARG A 264 -16.73 -0.85 -6.54
CA ARG A 264 -15.95 -0.04 -7.50
C ARG A 264 -15.81 1.43 -7.13
N THR A 265 -16.52 1.93 -6.11
CA THR A 265 -16.28 3.27 -5.57
C THR A 265 -15.33 3.18 -4.37
N LEU A 266 -14.12 3.70 -4.53
CA LEU A 266 -13.12 3.80 -3.47
C LEU A 266 -13.27 5.15 -2.76
N ALA A 267 -13.33 5.14 -1.42
CA ALA A 267 -13.13 6.35 -0.62
C ALA A 267 -11.63 6.55 -0.41
N ILE A 268 -11.14 7.77 -0.64
CA ILE A 268 -9.70 8.05 -0.70
C ILE A 268 -9.31 9.30 0.10
N THR A 269 -8.08 9.28 0.62
CA THR A 269 -7.36 10.48 1.04
C THR A 269 -6.44 10.91 -0.09
N ARG A 270 -6.52 12.18 -0.48
CA ARG A 270 -5.88 12.72 -1.67
C ARG A 270 -4.70 13.63 -1.36
N GLY A 271 -3.81 13.78 -2.35
CA GLY A 271 -2.59 14.57 -2.18
C GLY A 271 -1.78 14.11 -0.96
N ASP A 272 -1.73 12.80 -0.71
CA ASP A 272 -1.01 12.28 0.45
C ASP A 272 0.47 12.10 0.13
N LEU A 273 1.27 11.82 1.16
CA LEU A 273 2.70 11.52 1.06
C LEU A 273 3.47 12.61 0.30
N GLY A 274 3.06 13.86 0.54
CA GLY A 274 3.67 15.08 0.00
C GLY A 274 3.29 15.43 -1.44
N THR A 275 2.36 14.70 -2.04
CA THR A 275 1.78 15.08 -3.34
C THR A 275 0.67 16.12 -3.19
N THR A 276 0.12 16.61 -4.30
CA THR A 276 -1.01 17.56 -4.29
C THR A 276 -2.18 16.95 -5.06
N ALA A 277 -3.40 17.14 -4.56
CA ALA A 277 -4.61 16.66 -5.24
C ALA A 277 -4.78 17.33 -6.61
N ALA A 278 -4.83 16.54 -7.68
CA ALA A 278 -4.92 16.99 -9.06
C ALA A 278 -6.29 16.68 -9.70
N ALA A 279 -6.55 17.15 -10.91
CA ALA A 279 -7.66 16.61 -11.69
C ALA A 279 -7.13 15.46 -12.55
N HIS A 280 -7.91 14.38 -12.69
CA HIS A 280 -7.59 13.24 -13.54
C HIS A 280 -8.69 13.01 -14.55
N THR A 281 -8.30 12.66 -15.78
CA THR A 281 -9.24 12.33 -16.85
C THR A 281 -9.81 10.92 -16.66
N ASP A 282 -10.91 10.62 -17.34
CA ASP A 282 -11.39 9.25 -17.46
C ASP A 282 -10.31 8.34 -18.07
N GLY A 283 -10.23 7.09 -17.62
CA GLY A 283 -9.21 6.13 -18.06
C GLY A 283 -7.80 6.40 -17.52
N THR A 284 -7.63 7.24 -16.49
CA THR A 284 -6.32 7.44 -15.86
C THR A 284 -5.82 6.13 -15.25
N SER A 285 -4.57 5.76 -15.55
CA SER A 285 -3.97 4.53 -15.02
C SER A 285 -3.87 4.58 -13.49
N VAL A 286 -4.29 3.49 -12.87
CA VAL A 286 -4.18 3.26 -11.43
C VAL A 286 -2.96 2.37 -11.19
N HIS A 287 -1.94 2.92 -10.53
CA HIS A 287 -0.78 2.16 -10.09
C HIS A 287 -0.93 1.82 -8.61
N LEU A 288 -0.74 0.55 -8.25
CA LEU A 288 -0.77 0.05 -6.88
C LEU A 288 0.67 -0.09 -6.36
N PHE A 289 0.95 0.51 -5.21
CA PHE A 289 2.23 0.33 -4.53
C PHE A 289 2.36 -1.10 -4.00
N ALA A 290 3.46 -1.76 -4.37
CA ALA A 290 3.78 -3.12 -3.96
C ALA A 290 4.85 -3.10 -2.84
N PRO A 291 4.46 -3.20 -1.55
CA PRO A 291 5.43 -3.36 -0.48
C PRO A 291 6.23 -4.66 -0.68
N PRO A 292 7.49 -4.74 -0.20
CA PRO A 292 8.25 -5.98 -0.28
C PRO A 292 7.46 -7.15 0.33
N ALA A 293 7.47 -8.32 -0.32
CA ALA A 293 6.62 -9.44 0.07
C ALA A 293 6.74 -9.83 1.56
N LEU A 294 7.96 -9.81 2.12
CA LEU A 294 8.18 -10.08 3.55
C LEU A 294 7.56 -9.00 4.47
N VAL A 295 7.53 -7.74 4.03
CA VAL A 295 6.90 -6.62 4.76
C VAL A 295 5.39 -6.78 4.76
N HIS A 296 4.79 -7.12 3.61
CA HIS A 296 3.35 -7.44 3.50
C HIS A 296 2.99 -8.59 4.42
N GLN A 297 3.72 -9.72 4.29
CA GLN A 297 3.46 -10.93 5.07
C GLN A 297 3.58 -10.68 6.58
N LEU A 298 4.61 -9.94 7.03
CA LEU A 298 4.77 -9.63 8.44
C LEU A 298 3.68 -8.68 8.94
N ALA A 299 3.33 -7.64 8.17
CA ALA A 299 2.26 -6.72 8.54
C ALA A 299 0.91 -7.44 8.68
N LEU A 300 0.60 -8.36 7.74
CA LEU A 300 -0.58 -9.21 7.81
C LEU A 300 -0.57 -10.12 9.05
N ALA A 301 0.52 -10.84 9.28
CA ALA A 301 0.65 -11.75 10.41
C ALA A 301 0.55 -11.04 11.78
N GLU A 302 1.16 -9.86 11.90
CA GLU A 302 1.09 -9.04 13.11
C GLU A 302 -0.31 -8.49 13.34
N ALA A 303 -1.00 -8.03 12.29
CA ALA A 303 -2.37 -7.56 12.40
C ALA A 303 -3.31 -8.68 12.87
N ILE A 304 -3.17 -9.88 12.30
CA ILE A 304 -3.90 -11.07 12.72
C ILE A 304 -3.60 -11.40 14.19
N ASN A 305 -2.33 -11.42 14.59
CA ASN A 305 -1.94 -11.69 15.97
C ASN A 305 -2.57 -10.66 16.94
N ILE A 306 -2.52 -9.37 16.63
CA ILE A 306 -3.15 -8.31 17.44
C ILE A 306 -4.65 -8.59 17.60
N LEU A 307 -5.36 -8.90 16.51
CA LEU A 307 -6.80 -9.17 16.55
C LEU A 307 -7.14 -10.40 17.42
N LEU A 308 -6.37 -11.49 17.28
CA LEU A 308 -6.58 -12.69 18.08
C LEU A 308 -6.29 -12.45 19.58
N GLN A 309 -5.28 -11.65 19.90
CA GLN A 309 -4.98 -11.28 21.29
C GLN A 309 -6.07 -10.37 21.89
N GLU A 310 -6.60 -9.43 21.11
CA GLU A 310 -7.73 -8.60 21.53
C GLU A 310 -8.98 -9.44 21.82
N GLN A 311 -9.28 -10.42 20.98
CA GLN A 311 -10.39 -11.35 21.18
C GLN A 311 -10.19 -12.25 22.39
N ALA A 312 -8.94 -12.67 22.64
CA ALA A 312 -8.55 -13.40 23.82
C ALA A 312 -8.43 -12.52 25.08
N GLY A 313 -8.77 -11.22 25.04
CA GLY A 313 -8.71 -10.34 26.21
C GLY A 313 -7.30 -10.15 26.79
N TRP A 314 -6.26 -10.36 25.98
CA TRP A 314 -4.85 -10.23 26.38
C TRP A 314 -4.43 -11.11 27.58
N PHE A 315 -5.07 -12.28 27.78
CA PHE A 315 -4.67 -13.19 28.85
C PHE A 315 -3.22 -13.67 28.68
N ARG A 316 -2.39 -13.50 29.72
CA ARG A 316 -0.96 -13.85 29.71
C ARG A 316 -0.65 -15.32 29.98
N THR A 317 -1.66 -16.12 30.32
CA THR A 317 -1.48 -17.54 30.66
C THR A 317 -2.71 -18.32 30.22
N ALA A 318 -2.57 -19.08 29.14
CA ALA A 318 -3.47 -20.17 28.84
C ALA A 318 -2.85 -21.47 29.35
N THR A 319 -3.18 -21.87 30.58
CA THR A 319 -2.90 -23.23 31.05
C THR A 319 -3.84 -24.20 30.32
N GLY A 320 -3.40 -24.69 29.15
CA GLY A 320 -4.09 -25.75 28.41
C GLY A 320 -3.52 -26.00 27.01
N GLY A 321 -2.86 -27.17 26.83
CA GLY A 321 -2.45 -27.77 25.55
C GLY A 321 -1.38 -27.01 24.75
N SER A 322 -0.09 -27.28 25.00
CA SER A 322 1.03 -26.39 24.64
C SER A 322 1.65 -26.54 23.25
N THR A 323 1.34 -27.56 22.45
CA THR A 323 2.16 -27.81 21.24
C THR A 323 1.79 -26.93 20.03
N SER A 324 0.52 -26.58 19.82
CA SER A 324 0.09 -25.81 18.64
C SER A 324 0.23 -24.29 18.80
N ARG A 325 0.10 -23.77 20.02
CA ARG A 325 0.21 -22.32 20.30
C ARG A 325 1.65 -21.83 20.40
N GLU A 326 2.56 -22.70 20.82
CA GLU A 326 3.99 -22.39 20.87
C GLU A 326 4.58 -22.27 19.45
N ALA A 327 4.15 -23.17 18.54
CA ALA A 327 4.56 -23.15 17.14
C ALA A 327 4.16 -21.86 16.40
N THR A 328 3.02 -21.23 16.72
CA THR A 328 2.59 -19.98 16.04
C THR A 328 3.37 -18.76 16.51
N LEU A 329 3.71 -18.67 17.80
CA LEU A 329 4.56 -17.59 18.33
C LEU A 329 6.00 -17.72 17.84
N GLU A 330 6.51 -18.95 17.77
CA GLU A 330 7.83 -19.23 17.19
C GLU A 330 7.87 -18.83 15.71
N ALA A 331 6.85 -19.20 14.92
CA ALA A 331 6.75 -18.82 13.51
C ALA A 331 6.71 -17.30 13.31
N LEU A 332 5.93 -16.55 14.11
CA LEU A 332 5.89 -15.09 14.03
C LEU A 332 7.25 -14.46 14.40
N THR A 333 7.91 -15.02 15.42
CA THR A 333 9.25 -14.55 15.83
C THR A 333 10.28 -14.82 14.74
N ALA A 334 10.25 -16.00 14.12
CA ALA A 334 11.10 -16.34 12.99
C ALA A 334 10.86 -15.41 11.79
N LEU A 335 9.60 -15.09 11.48
CA LEU A 335 9.26 -14.15 10.41
C LEU A 335 9.79 -12.74 10.69
N ARG A 336 9.67 -12.22 11.92
CA ARG A 336 10.28 -10.93 12.32
C ARG A 336 11.79 -10.93 12.09
N THR A 337 12.48 -11.99 12.51
CA THR A 337 13.93 -12.14 12.30
C THR A 337 14.27 -12.17 10.81
N GLN A 338 13.55 -12.97 10.02
CA GLN A 338 13.75 -13.06 8.58
C GLN A 338 13.57 -11.71 7.88
N VAL A 339 12.53 -10.95 8.24
CA VAL A 339 12.27 -9.61 7.70
C VAL A 339 13.39 -8.65 8.08
N TYR A 340 13.82 -8.63 9.34
CA TYR A 340 14.90 -7.77 9.80
C TYR A 340 16.24 -8.12 9.13
N ASP A 341 16.55 -9.41 8.98
CA ASP A 341 17.80 -9.84 8.37
C ASP A 341 17.87 -9.51 6.89
N ALA A 342 16.74 -9.59 6.18
CA ALA A 342 16.64 -9.29 4.76
C ALA A 342 16.54 -7.78 4.47
N LEU A 343 15.71 -7.06 5.23
CA LEU A 343 15.26 -5.70 4.89
C LEU A 343 15.53 -4.67 5.98
N GLY A 344 15.97 -5.11 7.16
CA GLY A 344 16.32 -4.23 8.27
C GLY A 344 17.56 -3.40 7.98
N ARG A 345 17.55 -2.17 8.45
CA ARG A 345 18.70 -1.27 8.35
C ARG A 345 19.79 -1.71 9.32
N LYS A 346 20.87 -2.28 8.79
CA LYS A 346 22.01 -2.75 9.57
C LYS A 346 22.94 -1.60 9.95
N ALA A 347 23.56 -1.70 11.13
CA ALA A 347 24.58 -0.75 11.55
C ALA A 347 25.73 -0.74 10.53
N ARG A 348 26.28 0.45 10.25
CA ARG A 348 27.45 0.58 9.37
C ARG A 348 28.61 -0.21 9.99
N LEU A 349 28.99 -1.33 9.39
CA LEU A 349 30.25 -1.99 9.72
C LEU A 349 31.35 -1.04 9.22
N ARG A 350 32.13 -0.46 10.15
CA ARG A 350 33.36 0.23 9.76
C ARG A 350 34.30 -0.83 9.19
N GLY A 351 34.52 -0.81 7.89
CA GLY A 351 35.72 -1.41 7.33
C GLY A 351 36.91 -0.75 8.02
N VAL A 352 37.68 -1.55 8.77
CA VAL A 352 38.93 -1.13 9.41
C VAL A 352 39.98 -0.91 8.33
#